data_AF-A0A1J5QN68-F1
#
_entry.id   AF-A0A1J5QN68-F1
#
_cell.length_a   1.000
_cell.length_b   1.000
_cell.length_c   1.000
_cell.angle_alpha   90.00
_cell.angle_beta   90.00
_cell.angle_gamma   90.00
#
_symmetry.space_group_name_H-M   'P 1'
#
loop_
_entity.id
_entity.type
_entity.pdbx_description
1 polymer ?
#
loop_
_entity_poly.entity_id
_entity_poly.type
_entity_poly.pdbx_seq_one_letter_code
_entity_poly.pdbx_strand_id
1 'polypeptide(L)'
;MKAQRGFTLIELVMVIVIIGILAATALPKFVDLSGNAKDAVAAGVAGAIASSASIQYAANAANGSGYSTGAACSGSYLQSGMDPSCSSTLTGNSCSVSCGGTAKAVTLP
;
A
#
# COMPACT_ATOMS: atom_id res chain seq x y z
N MET A 1 51.46 32.11 0.89
CA MET A 1 50.27 32.14 0.03
C MET A 1 49.72 30.72 -0.07
N LYS A 2 48.52 30.45 0.46
CA LYS A 2 47.88 29.12 0.34
C LYS A 2 47.34 29.00 -1.08
N ALA A 3 47.79 27.99 -1.83
CA ALA A 3 47.28 27.71 -3.16
C ALA A 3 45.81 27.30 -3.06
N GLN A 4 44.91 28.14 -3.58
CA GLN A 4 43.50 27.80 -3.71
C GLN A 4 43.36 26.75 -4.81
N ARG A 5 43.18 25.50 -4.41
CA ARG A 5 42.84 24.40 -5.33
C ARG A 5 41.37 24.55 -5.71
N GLY A 6 41.12 25.21 -6.84
CA GLY A 6 39.79 25.29 -7.43
C GLY A 6 39.34 23.93 -7.98
N PHE A 7 38.04 23.68 -7.95
CA PHE A 7 37.39 22.54 -8.59
C PHE A 7 37.69 22.56 -10.10
N THR A 8 38.14 21.44 -10.66
CA THR A 8 38.43 21.39 -12.10
C THR A 8 37.13 21.20 -12.90
N LEU A 9 37.05 21.76 -14.11
CA LEU A 9 35.86 21.57 -14.96
C LEU A 9 35.60 20.08 -15.24
N ILE A 10 36.66 19.28 -15.34
CA ILE A 10 36.54 17.83 -15.53
C ILE A 10 35.95 17.13 -14.31
N GLU A 11 36.19 17.63 -13.10
CA GLU A 11 35.58 17.14 -11.86
C GLU A 11 34.06 17.36 -11.86
N LEU A 12 33.62 18.53 -12.31
CA LEU A 12 32.20 18.83 -12.40
C LEU A 12 31.52 17.96 -13.47
N VAL A 13 32.17 17.78 -14.62
CA VAL A 13 31.65 16.98 -15.74
C VAL A 13 31.58 15.50 -15.36
N MET A 14 32.61 14.94 -14.71
CA MET A 14 32.55 13.53 -14.31
C MET A 14 31.45 13.27 -13.28
N VAL A 15 31.19 14.22 -12.38
CA VAL A 15 30.13 14.07 -11.37
C VAL A 15 28.77 13.97 -12.03
N ILE A 16 28.40 14.92 -12.90
CA ILE A 16 27.08 14.90 -13.58
C ILE A 16 26.87 13.63 -14.43
N VAL A 17 27.95 13.09 -15.00
CA VAL A 17 27.91 11.82 -15.74
C VAL A 17 27.61 10.65 -14.80
N ILE A 18 28.28 10.58 -13.65
CA ILE A 18 28.06 9.51 -12.65
C ILE A 18 26.63 9.57 -12.09
N ILE A 19 26.16 10.74 -11.62
CA ILE A 19 24.77 10.87 -11.14
C ILE A 19 23.75 10.66 -12.27
N GLY A 20 24.08 10.98 -13.52
CA GLY A 20 23.24 10.68 -14.68
C GLY A 20 23.00 9.17 -14.88
N ILE A 21 24.07 8.36 -14.80
CA ILE A 21 23.98 6.89 -14.90
C ILE A 21 23.23 6.30 -13.71
N LEU A 22 23.53 6.76 -12.49
CA LEU A 22 22.84 6.32 -11.28
C LEU A 22 21.35 6.65 -11.33
N ALA A 23 20.98 7.86 -11.77
CA ALA A 23 19.59 8.27 -11.90
C ALA A 23 18.85 7.45 -12.96
N ALA A 24 19.46 7.21 -14.12
CA ALA A 24 18.85 6.44 -15.21
C ALA A 24 18.52 4.99 -14.80
N THR A 25 19.34 4.39 -13.92
CA THR A 25 19.14 3.02 -13.45
C THR A 25 18.25 2.93 -12.20
N ALA A 26 18.30 3.92 -11.31
CA ALA A 26 17.56 3.91 -10.05
C ALA A 26 16.08 4.33 -10.19
N LEU A 27 15.79 5.30 -11.06
CA LEU A 27 14.44 5.84 -11.26
C LEU A 27 13.38 4.79 -11.66
N PRO A 28 13.61 3.90 -12.66
CA PRO A 28 12.61 2.90 -13.04
C PRO A 28 12.29 1.95 -11.87
N LYS A 29 13.30 1.54 -11.10
CA LYS A 29 13.11 0.69 -9.92
C LYS A 29 12.24 1.37 -8.86
N PHE A 30 12.47 2.66 -8.59
CA PHE A 30 11.70 3.38 -7.58
C PHE A 30 10.20 3.48 -7.94
N VAL A 31 9.87 3.65 -9.22
CA VAL A 31 8.48 3.68 -9.70
C VAL A 31 7.80 2.32 -9.52
N ASP A 32 8.47 1.22 -9.89
CA ASP A 32 7.95 -0.14 -9.74
C ASP A 32 7.74 -0.51 -8.26
N LEU A 33 8.68 -0.14 -7.37
CA LEU A 33 8.55 -0.38 -5.94
C LEU A 33 7.33 0.31 -5.33
N SER A 34 7.00 1.53 -5.78
CA SER A 34 5.84 2.26 -5.27
C SER A 34 4.53 1.58 -5.64
N GLY A 35 4.42 1.01 -6.86
CA GLY A 35 3.27 0.19 -7.26
C GLY A 35 3.16 -1.09 -6.43
N ASN A 36 4.25 -1.86 -6.33
CA ASN A 36 4.27 -3.10 -5.57
C ASN A 36 3.99 -2.89 -4.07
N ALA A 37 4.41 -1.76 -3.51
CA ALA A 37 4.11 -1.40 -2.13
C ALA A 37 2.60 -1.21 -1.91
N LYS A 38 1.93 -0.50 -2.82
CA LYS A 38 0.47 -0.31 -2.74
C LYS A 38 -0.30 -1.61 -2.87
N ASP A 39 0.16 -2.50 -3.75
CA ASP A 39 -0.43 -3.83 -3.92
C ASP A 39 -0.30 -4.68 -2.66
N ALA A 40 0.88 -4.65 -2.03
CA ALA A 40 1.11 -5.34 -0.77
C ALA A 40 0.23 -4.79 0.36
N VAL A 41 0.05 -3.47 0.42
CA VAL A 41 -0.87 -2.83 1.38
C VAL A 41 -2.31 -3.26 1.11
N ALA A 42 -2.80 -3.17 -0.13
CA ALA A 42 -4.15 -3.58 -0.49
C ALA A 42 -4.41 -5.06 -0.16
N ALA A 43 -3.43 -5.94 -0.42
CA ALA A 43 -3.52 -7.36 -0.06
C ALA A 43 -3.51 -7.60 1.45
N GLY A 44 -2.67 -6.89 2.21
CA GLY A 44 -2.61 -6.99 3.67
C GLY A 44 -3.92 -6.56 4.33
N VAL A 45 -4.49 -5.44 3.88
CA VAL A 45 -5.78 -4.94 4.36
C VAL A 45 -6.91 -5.91 3.99
N ALA A 46 -6.94 -6.41 2.75
CA ALA A 46 -7.90 -7.43 2.34
C ALA A 46 -7.83 -8.68 3.23
N GLY A 47 -6.63 -9.18 3.54
CA GLY A 47 -6.44 -10.31 4.47
C GLY A 47 -6.94 -10.02 5.88
N ALA A 48 -6.74 -8.80 6.38
CA ALA A 48 -7.26 -8.37 7.68
C ALA A 48 -8.81 -8.35 7.70
N ILE A 49 -9.45 -7.87 6.62
CA ILE A 49 -10.92 -7.90 6.45
C ILE A 49 -11.45 -9.33 6.43
N ALA A 50 -10.81 -10.23 5.67
CA ALA A 50 -11.23 -11.63 5.61
C ALA A 50 -11.17 -12.30 6.99
N SER A 51 -10.10 -12.01 7.73
CA SER A 51 -9.88 -12.58 9.06
C SER A 51 -10.91 -12.05 10.06
N SER A 52 -11.12 -10.73 10.13
CA SER A 52 -12.11 -10.13 11.02
C SER A 52 -13.54 -10.58 10.69
N ALA A 53 -13.86 -10.71 9.41
CA ALA A 53 -15.13 -11.25 8.94
C ALA A 53 -15.39 -12.67 9.43
N SER A 54 -14.40 -13.56 9.30
CA SER A 54 -14.53 -14.96 9.72
C SER A 54 -14.70 -15.10 11.23
N ILE A 55 -13.98 -14.29 12.02
CA ILE A 55 -14.10 -14.27 13.49
C ILE A 55 -15.48 -13.77 13.90
N GLN A 56 -15.96 -12.69 13.29
CA GLN A 56 -17.28 -12.14 13.61
C GLN A 56 -18.41 -13.07 13.18
N TYR A 57 -18.26 -13.73 12.03
CA TYR A 57 -19.20 -14.76 11.58
C TYR A 57 -19.27 -15.92 12.57
N ALA A 58 -18.13 -16.46 12.99
CA ALA A 58 -18.07 -17.55 13.97
C ALA A 58 -18.65 -17.14 15.33
N ALA A 59 -18.34 -15.93 15.80
CA ALA A 59 -18.90 -15.39 17.04
C ALA A 59 -20.43 -15.22 16.95
N ASN A 60 -20.94 -14.71 15.84
CA ASN A 60 -22.38 -14.50 15.65
C ASN A 60 -23.13 -15.84 15.52
N ALA A 61 -22.56 -16.81 14.81
CA ALA A 61 -23.07 -18.17 14.71
C ALA A 61 -23.15 -18.85 16.09
N ALA A 62 -22.16 -18.63 16.96
CA ALA A 62 -22.17 -19.15 18.34
C ALA A 62 -23.24 -18.48 19.23
N ASN A 63 -23.56 -17.21 18.97
CA ASN A 63 -24.53 -16.43 19.74
C ASN A 63 -25.94 -16.40 19.12
N GLY A 64 -26.19 -17.17 18.05
CA GLY A 64 -27.47 -17.18 17.33
C GLY A 64 -27.86 -15.82 16.72
N SER A 65 -26.89 -14.92 16.55
CA SER A 65 -27.09 -13.57 16.01
C SER A 65 -26.80 -13.55 14.51
N GLY A 66 -27.49 -12.70 13.77
CA GLY A 66 -27.23 -12.53 12.33
C GLY A 66 -25.81 -11.97 12.08
N TYR A 67 -25.14 -12.47 11.04
CA TYR A 67 -23.90 -11.87 10.54
C TYR A 67 -24.21 -10.67 9.62
N SER A 68 -23.51 -9.55 9.83
CA SER A 68 -23.59 -8.39 8.94
C SER A 68 -22.24 -8.14 8.31
N THR A 69 -22.18 -8.31 7.00
CA THR A 69 -21.00 -8.06 6.15
C THR A 69 -20.50 -6.62 6.23
N GLY A 70 -21.40 -5.68 6.53
CA GLY A 70 -21.13 -4.25 6.78
C GLY A 70 -20.04 -4.00 7.81
N ALA A 71 -20.10 -4.72 8.93
CA ALA A 71 -19.20 -4.46 10.07
C ALA A 71 -17.75 -4.85 9.77
N ALA A 72 -17.53 -5.89 8.98
CA ALA A 72 -16.19 -6.36 8.64
C ALA A 72 -15.50 -5.48 7.59
N CYS A 73 -16.26 -4.89 6.66
CA CYS A 73 -15.72 -4.10 5.56
C CYS A 73 -15.57 -2.60 5.87
N SER A 74 -16.48 -2.05 6.68
CA SER A 74 -16.57 -0.62 6.98
C SER A 74 -16.34 -0.29 8.45
N GLY A 75 -15.89 -1.27 9.24
CA GLY A 75 -15.57 -1.07 10.65
C GLY A 75 -14.43 -0.07 10.82
N SER A 76 -14.66 0.95 11.66
CA SER A 76 -13.72 2.04 11.97
C SER A 76 -12.34 1.55 12.42
N TYR A 77 -12.25 0.31 12.91
CA TYR A 77 -11.01 -0.36 13.33
C TYR A 77 -10.06 -0.70 12.17
N LEU A 78 -10.57 -0.87 10.95
CA LEU A 78 -9.71 -1.06 9.78
C LEU A 78 -9.31 0.28 9.16
N GLN A 79 -10.24 1.23 9.13
CA GLN A 79 -10.00 2.54 8.53
C GLN A 79 -9.00 3.40 9.32
N SER A 80 -8.90 3.21 10.64
CA SER A 80 -7.99 3.98 11.51
C SER A 80 -6.52 3.53 11.44
N GLY A 81 -6.25 2.34 10.89
CA GLY A 81 -4.90 1.84 10.61
C GLY A 81 -4.58 1.70 9.11
N MET A 82 -5.55 1.95 8.23
CA MET A 82 -5.32 1.93 6.78
C MET A 82 -4.53 3.16 6.35
N ASP A 83 -3.63 2.96 5.39
CA ASP A 83 -2.99 4.06 4.68
C ASP A 83 -4.06 5.00 4.09
N PRO A 84 -3.92 6.32 4.19
CA PRO A 84 -4.94 7.28 3.73
C PRO A 84 -5.16 7.26 2.20
N SER A 85 -4.28 6.62 1.42
CA SER A 85 -4.48 6.37 -0.01
C SER A 85 -5.37 5.15 -0.31
N CYS A 86 -5.81 4.44 0.73
CA CYS A 86 -6.64 3.27 0.65
C CYS A 86 -8.09 3.54 1.09
N SER A 87 -9.06 3.00 0.36
CA SER A 87 -10.47 2.99 0.72
C SER A 87 -11.03 1.58 0.64
N SER A 88 -11.99 1.27 1.51
CA SER A 88 -12.79 0.04 1.40
C SER A 88 -14.21 0.36 0.93
N THR A 89 -14.81 -0.56 0.19
CA THR A 89 -16.20 -0.45 -0.30
C THR A 89 -16.86 -1.81 -0.19
N LEU A 90 -18.06 -1.84 0.39
CA LEU A 90 -18.87 -3.05 0.45
C LEU A 90 -19.86 -3.07 -0.71
N THR A 91 -19.94 -4.18 -1.44
CA THR A 91 -20.98 -4.44 -2.44
C THR A 91 -21.53 -5.85 -2.22
N GLY A 92 -22.74 -5.92 -1.65
CA GLY A 92 -23.35 -7.19 -1.24
C GLY A 92 -22.50 -7.89 -0.17
N ASN A 93 -22.05 -9.10 -0.46
CA ASN A 93 -21.17 -9.90 0.39
C ASN A 93 -19.68 -9.72 0.06
N SER A 94 -19.30 -8.77 -0.79
CA SER A 94 -17.90 -8.58 -1.18
C SER A 94 -17.37 -7.23 -0.70
N CYS A 95 -16.27 -7.26 0.06
CA CYS A 95 -15.53 -6.07 0.43
C CYS A 95 -14.37 -5.85 -0.53
N SER A 96 -14.32 -4.71 -1.20
CA SER A 96 -13.18 -4.30 -2.01
C SER A 96 -12.34 -3.27 -1.26
N VAL A 97 -11.01 -3.39 -1.35
CA VAL A 97 -10.04 -2.41 -0.88
C VAL A 97 -9.32 -1.87 -2.10
N SER A 98 -9.28 -0.55 -2.27
CA SER A 98 -8.58 0.13 -3.35
C SER A 98 -7.51 1.05 -2.80
N CYS A 99 -6.26 0.87 -3.20
CA CYS A 99 -5.12 1.69 -2.79
C CYS A 99 -4.42 2.24 -4.04
N GLY A 100 -4.51 3.55 -4.27
CA GLY A 100 -3.76 4.23 -5.33
C GLY A 100 -3.86 3.61 -6.74
N GLY A 101 -5.01 3.02 -7.08
CA GLY A 101 -5.31 2.44 -8.40
C GLY A 101 -5.42 0.91 -8.43
N THR A 102 -4.93 0.20 -7.41
CA THR A 102 -5.09 -1.26 -7.30
C THR A 102 -6.17 -1.67 -6.33
N ALA A 103 -7.03 -2.60 -6.77
CA ALA A 103 -8.16 -3.10 -6.00
C ALA A 103 -8.03 -4.60 -5.68
N LYS A 104 -8.30 -4.97 -4.43
CA LYS A 104 -8.47 -6.36 -3.98
C LYS A 104 -9.84 -6.55 -3.38
N ALA A 105 -10.54 -7.60 -3.81
CA ALA A 105 -11.84 -7.95 -3.27
C ALA A 105 -11.75 -9.22 -2.41
N VAL A 106 -12.50 -9.24 -1.32
CA VAL A 106 -12.70 -10.37 -0.43
C VAL A 106 -14.18 -10.66 -0.37
N THR A 107 -14.55 -11.91 -0.67
CA THR A 107 -15.90 -12.40 -0.43
C THR A 107 -16.03 -12.80 1.03
N LEU A 108 -17.02 -12.22 1.69
CA LEU A 108 -17.35 -12.43 3.08
C LEU A 108 -18.32 -13.62 3.20
N PRO A 109 -18.31 -14.35 4.34
CA PRO A 109 -19.22 -15.47 4.60
C PRO A 109 -20.68 -15.06 4.82
#